data_AF-D8LVZ8-F1
#
_entry.id   AF-D8LVZ8-F1
#
_cell.length_a   1.000
_cell.length_b   1.000
_cell.length_c   1.000
_cell.angle_alpha   90.00
_cell.angle_beta   90.00
_cell.angle_gamma   90.00
#
_symmetry.space_group_name_H-M   'P 1'
#
loop_
_entity.id
_entity.type
_entity.pdbx_description
1 polymer ?
#
loop_
_entity_poly.entity_id
_entity_poly.type
_entity_poly.pdbx_seq_one_letter_code
_entity_poly.pdbx_strand_id
1 'polypeptide(L)'
;MPSIDAQFVQLDTNRDGLVKAEDLLEFNGGGLTMAFAKAVEKVIGKGQGLNYERFLLFALSLYHLDTSAAKRVYFDILDGQKKGYLDKDALDIFTKEIAEKCSTKEKKVEYTNITQLVFNSIQPKDSTK
;
A
#
# COMPACT_ATOMS: atom_id res chain seq x y z
N MET A 1 -6.32 12.25 -15.29
CA MET A 1 -6.63 11.68 -13.96
C MET A 1 -7.64 12.59 -13.28
N PRO A 2 -8.69 12.05 -12.65
CA PRO A 2 -9.61 12.84 -11.83
C PRO A 2 -8.86 13.52 -10.66
N SER A 3 -9.36 14.66 -10.20
CA SER A 3 -8.81 15.32 -8.99
C SER A 3 -8.92 14.39 -7.78
N ILE A 4 -8.10 14.62 -6.74
CA ILE A 4 -8.14 13.80 -5.52
C ILE A 4 -9.55 13.85 -4.88
N ASP A 5 -10.20 15.00 -4.93
CA ASP A 5 -11.58 15.16 -4.44
C ASP A 5 -12.58 14.29 -5.22
N ALA A 6 -12.47 14.29 -6.54
CA ALA A 6 -13.31 13.46 -7.39
C ALA A 6 -13.03 11.96 -7.16
N GLN A 7 -11.78 11.58 -6.91
CA GLN A 7 -11.43 10.19 -6.57
C GLN A 7 -12.07 9.76 -5.26
N PHE A 8 -12.04 10.60 -4.21
CA PHE A 8 -12.70 10.27 -2.94
C PHE A 8 -14.20 10.00 -3.14
N VAL A 9 -14.89 10.90 -3.85
CA VAL A 9 -16.33 10.77 -4.13
C VAL A 9 -16.66 9.53 -4.97
N GLN A 10 -15.76 9.14 -5.88
CA GLN A 10 -15.93 7.93 -6.68
C GLN A 10 -15.75 6.65 -5.85
N LEU A 11 -14.83 6.66 -4.89
CA LEU A 11 -14.53 5.51 -4.04
C LEU A 11 -15.57 5.34 -2.93
N ASP A 12 -16.08 6.43 -2.36
CA ASP A 12 -17.15 6.43 -1.34
C ASP A 12 -18.53 6.18 -1.99
N THR A 13 -18.72 4.95 -2.52
CA THR A 13 -19.91 4.58 -3.31
C THR A 13 -21.19 4.57 -2.48
N ASN A 14 -21.11 4.20 -1.20
CA ASN A 14 -22.23 4.17 -0.27
C ASN A 14 -22.48 5.54 0.41
N ARG A 15 -21.60 6.52 0.17
CA ARG A 15 -21.68 7.89 0.67
C ARG A 15 -21.73 7.96 2.20
N ASP A 16 -21.00 7.07 2.87
CA ASP A 16 -20.89 7.07 4.33
C ASP A 16 -19.73 7.94 4.84
N GLY A 17 -18.96 8.54 3.92
CA GLY A 17 -17.83 9.40 4.22
C GLY A 17 -16.55 8.63 4.55
N LEU A 18 -16.51 7.32 4.31
CA LEU A 18 -15.38 6.45 4.59
C LEU A 18 -15.02 5.60 3.37
N VAL A 19 -13.76 5.67 2.97
CA VAL A 19 -13.20 4.78 1.94
C VAL A 19 -12.55 3.58 2.61
N LYS A 20 -13.10 2.38 2.40
CA LYS A 20 -12.60 1.12 2.98
C LYS A 20 -11.58 0.44 2.09
N ALA A 21 -10.96 -0.63 2.57
CA ALA A 21 -9.98 -1.40 1.80
C ALA A 21 -10.54 -1.92 0.47
N GLU A 22 -11.81 -2.33 0.44
CA GLU A 22 -12.48 -2.77 -0.78
C GLU A 22 -12.62 -1.63 -1.79
N ASP A 23 -12.99 -0.45 -1.33
CA ASP A 23 -13.12 0.75 -2.17
C ASP A 23 -11.75 1.16 -2.73
N LEU A 24 -10.71 1.15 -1.88
CA LEU A 24 -9.33 1.47 -2.28
C LEU A 24 -8.79 0.60 -3.42
N LEU A 25 -9.38 -0.57 -3.71
CA LEU A 25 -8.96 -1.36 -4.87
C LEU A 25 -9.21 -0.63 -6.19
N GLU A 26 -10.25 0.19 -6.28
CA GLU A 26 -10.57 0.98 -7.48
C GLU A 26 -9.72 2.26 -7.60
N PHE A 27 -8.95 2.60 -6.55
CA PHE A 27 -8.08 3.77 -6.56
C PHE A 27 -7.04 3.68 -7.70
N ASN A 28 -6.91 4.78 -8.45
CA ASN A 28 -6.06 4.87 -9.64
C ASN A 28 -6.28 3.74 -10.68
N GLY A 29 -7.50 3.19 -10.77
CA GLY A 29 -7.88 2.22 -11.79
C GLY A 29 -7.43 0.78 -11.53
N GLY A 30 -7.41 0.33 -10.27
CA GLY A 30 -7.16 -1.09 -9.96
C GLY A 30 -5.74 -1.44 -9.54
N GLY A 31 -4.88 -0.44 -9.28
CA GLY A 31 -3.44 -0.64 -9.11
C GLY A 31 -3.01 -1.25 -7.76
N LEU A 32 -3.88 -1.19 -6.75
CA LEU A 32 -3.54 -1.64 -5.39
C LEU A 32 -3.87 -3.13 -5.18
N THR A 33 -3.15 -3.77 -4.26
CA THR A 33 -3.47 -5.13 -3.78
C THR A 33 -4.36 -5.06 -2.54
N MET A 34 -5.08 -6.13 -2.23
CA MET A 34 -5.97 -6.19 -1.08
C MET A 34 -5.18 -6.16 0.23
N ALA A 35 -4.05 -6.89 0.30
CA ALA A 35 -3.13 -6.82 1.43
C ALA A 35 -2.67 -5.38 1.71
N PHE A 36 -2.33 -4.63 0.67
CA PHE A 36 -1.91 -3.24 0.82
C PHE A 36 -3.08 -2.33 1.23
N ALA A 37 -4.24 -2.45 0.60
CA ALA A 37 -5.43 -1.67 0.95
C ALA A 37 -5.86 -1.88 2.41
N LYS A 38 -5.85 -3.12 2.90
CA LYS A 38 -6.12 -3.44 4.31
C LYS A 38 -5.10 -2.84 5.26
N ALA A 39 -3.81 -2.81 4.88
CA ALA A 39 -2.78 -2.17 5.68
C ALA A 39 -2.99 -0.64 5.76
N VAL A 40 -3.37 0.00 4.64
CA VAL A 40 -3.73 1.41 4.59
C VAL A 40 -4.93 1.71 5.48
N GLU A 41 -6.01 0.94 5.38
CA GLU A 41 -7.18 1.10 6.24
C GLU A 41 -6.84 0.92 7.72
N LYS A 42 -6.03 -0.08 8.06
CA LYS A 42 -5.63 -0.34 9.44
C LYS A 42 -4.79 0.81 10.01
N VAL A 43 -3.81 1.30 9.27
CA VAL A 43 -2.82 2.27 9.77
C VAL A 43 -3.34 3.71 9.67
N ILE A 44 -3.78 4.12 8.48
CA ILE A 44 -4.26 5.48 8.23
C ILE A 44 -5.73 5.60 8.69
N GLY A 45 -6.57 4.64 8.29
CA GLY A 45 -7.99 4.60 8.63
C GLY A 45 -8.29 4.18 10.08
N LYS A 46 -7.28 3.73 10.85
CA LYS A 46 -7.44 3.19 12.20
C LYS A 46 -8.47 2.03 12.27
N GLY A 47 -8.59 1.26 11.19
CA GLY A 47 -9.50 0.11 11.07
C GLY A 47 -10.97 0.46 10.85
N GLN A 48 -11.29 1.72 10.53
CA GLN A 48 -12.67 2.15 10.27
C GLN A 48 -12.93 2.57 8.80
N GLY A 49 -11.88 2.62 7.98
CA GLY A 49 -11.91 3.34 6.70
C GLY A 49 -11.26 4.72 6.78
N LEU A 50 -10.99 5.28 5.61
CA LEU A 50 -10.36 6.59 5.46
C LEU A 50 -11.46 7.64 5.27
N ASN A 51 -11.61 8.53 6.24
CA ASN A 51 -12.36 9.76 5.99
C ASN A 51 -11.59 10.64 4.99
N TYR A 52 -12.22 11.71 4.49
CA TYR A 52 -11.62 12.57 3.46
C TYR A 52 -10.22 13.09 3.83
N GLU A 53 -10.00 13.57 5.06
CA GLU A 53 -8.68 14.05 5.51
C GLU A 53 -7.62 12.93 5.47
N ARG A 54 -7.96 11.74 5.95
CA ARG A 54 -7.08 10.56 5.91
C ARG A 54 -6.82 10.07 4.49
N PHE A 55 -7.84 10.15 3.63
CA PHE A 55 -7.69 9.86 2.21
C PHE A 55 -6.75 10.87 1.53
N LEU A 56 -6.87 12.16 1.83
CA LEU A 56 -5.92 13.17 1.35
C LEU A 56 -4.50 12.84 1.82
N LEU A 57 -4.30 12.50 3.10
CA LEU A 57 -3.00 12.10 3.62
C LEU A 57 -2.43 10.91 2.84
N PHE A 58 -3.23 9.88 2.60
CA PHE A 58 -2.85 8.72 1.80
C PHE A 58 -2.47 9.11 0.36
N ALA A 59 -3.38 9.76 -0.37
CA ALA A 59 -3.21 10.07 -1.78
C ALA A 59 -2.07 11.06 -2.02
N LEU A 60 -1.98 12.13 -1.23
CA LEU A 60 -0.90 13.13 -1.35
C LEU A 60 0.47 12.53 -0.99
N SER A 61 0.53 11.67 0.02
CA SER A 61 1.77 10.97 0.35
C SER A 61 2.21 10.07 -0.81
N LEU A 62 1.28 9.45 -1.54
CA LEU A 62 1.61 8.65 -2.72
C LEU A 62 2.22 9.51 -3.84
N TYR A 63 1.63 10.68 -4.11
CA TYR A 63 2.11 11.59 -5.15
C TYR A 63 3.46 12.22 -4.82
N HIS A 64 3.84 12.26 -3.54
CA HIS A 64 5.07 12.88 -3.04
C HIS A 64 5.96 11.90 -2.26
N LEU A 65 6.04 10.64 -2.72
CA LEU A 65 6.82 9.56 -2.10
C LEU A 65 8.32 9.84 -1.96
N ASP A 66 8.85 10.86 -2.65
CA ASP A 66 10.24 11.31 -2.53
C ASP A 66 10.51 12.05 -1.21
N THR A 67 9.47 12.64 -0.61
CA THR A 67 9.57 13.41 0.63
C THR A 67 9.74 12.52 1.86
N SER A 68 10.45 13.03 2.88
CA SER A 68 10.66 12.28 4.14
C SER A 68 9.34 11.98 4.87
N ALA A 69 8.38 12.91 4.82
CA ALA A 69 7.07 12.74 5.44
C ALA A 69 6.27 11.60 4.78
N ALA A 70 6.19 11.58 3.45
CA ALA A 70 5.50 10.52 2.72
C ALA A 70 6.15 9.16 2.94
N LYS A 71 7.50 9.08 2.88
CA LYS A 71 8.23 7.85 3.17
C LYS A 71 7.91 7.32 4.56
N ARG A 72 7.78 8.20 5.56
CA ARG A 72 7.41 7.79 6.92
C ARG A 72 6.02 7.17 6.96
N VAL A 73 5.03 7.80 6.31
CA VAL A 73 3.66 7.28 6.24
C VAL A 73 3.63 5.89 5.60
N TYR A 74 4.30 5.71 4.46
CA TYR A 74 4.32 4.42 3.77
C TYR A 74 5.14 3.37 4.52
N PHE A 75 6.24 3.75 5.17
CA PHE A 75 6.96 2.86 6.07
C PHE A 75 6.04 2.39 7.20
N ASP A 76 5.27 3.30 7.81
CA ASP A 76 4.34 2.97 8.88
C ASP A 76 3.19 2.04 8.44
N ILE A 77 2.80 2.09 7.15
CA ILE A 77 1.84 1.16 6.53
C ILE A 77 2.47 -0.23 6.38
N LEU A 78 3.70 -0.30 5.86
CA LEU A 78 4.42 -1.55 5.63
C LEU A 78 4.81 -2.22 6.96
N ASP A 79 5.20 -1.44 7.96
CA ASP A 79 5.52 -1.89 9.31
C ASP A 79 4.24 -2.02 10.15
N GLY A 80 3.34 -2.89 9.70
CA GLY A 80 2.03 -3.11 10.35
C GLY A 80 2.12 -3.66 11.78
N GLN A 81 3.31 -4.13 12.21
CA GLN A 81 3.61 -4.60 13.57
C GLN A 81 4.36 -3.56 14.42
N LYS A 82 4.70 -2.39 13.86
CA LYS A 82 5.44 -1.31 14.55
C LYS A 82 6.77 -1.78 15.15
N LYS A 83 7.49 -2.64 14.44
CA LYS A 83 8.83 -3.11 14.82
C LYS A 83 9.90 -2.03 14.70
N GLY A 84 9.67 -1.03 13.85
CA GLY A 84 10.66 -0.01 13.48
C GLY A 84 11.61 -0.43 12.36
N TYR A 85 11.41 -1.62 11.77
CA TYR A 85 12.19 -2.17 10.65
C TYR A 85 11.29 -3.08 9.79
N LEU A 86 11.73 -3.40 8.57
CA LEU A 86 10.99 -4.23 7.62
C LEU A 86 11.82 -5.46 7.26
N ASP A 87 11.47 -6.60 7.84
CA ASP A 87 12.05 -7.88 7.48
C ASP A 87 11.40 -8.48 6.22
N LYS A 88 11.96 -9.57 5.72
CA LYS A 88 11.44 -10.27 4.54
C LYS A 88 10.00 -10.73 4.74
N ASP A 89 9.67 -11.23 5.93
CA ASP A 89 8.33 -11.72 6.25
C ASP A 89 7.30 -10.58 6.18
N ALA A 90 7.66 -9.37 6.64
CA ALA A 90 6.80 -8.19 6.52
C ALA A 90 6.54 -7.81 5.05
N LEU A 91 7.56 -7.87 4.19
CA LEU A 91 7.39 -7.56 2.76
C LEU A 91 6.66 -8.67 2.00
N ASP A 92 6.88 -9.93 2.36
CA ASP A 92 6.27 -11.09 1.71
C ASP A 92 4.74 -11.09 1.79
N ILE A 93 4.17 -10.45 2.82
CA ILE A 93 2.73 -10.21 2.91
C ILE A 93 2.22 -9.45 1.67
N PHE A 94 2.98 -8.46 1.19
CA PHE A 94 2.60 -7.62 0.06
C PHE A 94 3.04 -8.20 -1.28
N THR A 95 4.25 -8.76 -1.36
CA THR A 95 4.82 -9.25 -2.63
C THR A 95 4.13 -10.52 -3.14
N LYS A 96 3.49 -11.32 -2.26
CA LYS A 96 2.68 -12.48 -2.66
C LYS A 96 1.54 -12.09 -3.59
N GLU A 97 0.69 -11.15 -3.18
CA GLU A 97 -0.44 -10.70 -4.01
C GLU A 97 0.04 -9.99 -5.29
N ILE A 98 1.16 -9.27 -5.23
CA ILE A 98 1.77 -8.66 -6.43
C ILE A 98 2.22 -9.75 -7.41
N ALA A 99 2.92 -10.77 -6.93
CA ALA A 99 3.40 -11.87 -7.75
C ALA A 99 2.25 -12.63 -8.40
N GLU A 100 1.15 -12.85 -7.67
CA GLU A 100 -0.08 -13.44 -8.21
C GLU A 100 -0.69 -12.56 -9.31
N LYS A 101 -0.86 -11.26 -9.07
CA LYS A 101 -1.40 -10.32 -10.08
C LYS A 101 -0.51 -10.18 -11.33
N CYS A 102 0.81 -10.28 -11.18
CA CYS A 102 1.75 -10.17 -12.29
C CYS A 102 2.00 -11.49 -13.02
N SER A 103 1.61 -12.62 -12.44
CA SER A 103 1.77 -13.92 -13.08
C SER A 103 0.76 -14.09 -14.21
N THR A 104 1.22 -14.67 -15.32
CA THR A 104 0.37 -15.05 -16.45
C THR A 104 0.32 -16.57 -16.57
N LYS A 105 -0.53 -17.10 -17.45
CA LYS A 105 -0.57 -18.54 -17.75
C LYS A 105 0.78 -19.09 -18.23
N GLU A 106 1.59 -18.24 -18.84
CA GLU A 106 2.87 -18.62 -19.46
C GLU A 106 4.07 -18.35 -18.55
N LYS A 107 3.94 -17.43 -17.59
CA LYS A 107 5.04 -17.03 -16.71
C LYS A 107 4.56 -16.82 -15.28
N LYS A 108 5.06 -17.67 -14.38
CA LYS A 108 4.88 -17.50 -12.94
C LYS A 108 5.96 -16.57 -12.39
N VAL A 109 5.53 -15.53 -11.67
CA VAL A 109 6.41 -14.66 -10.90
C VAL A 109 6.47 -15.21 -9.47
N GLU A 110 7.67 -15.45 -8.96
CA GLU A 110 7.86 -15.87 -7.57
C GLU A 110 8.02 -14.63 -6.68
N TYR A 111 7.21 -14.52 -5.64
CA TYR A 111 7.22 -13.37 -4.73
C TYR A 111 8.57 -13.18 -4.03
N THR A 112 9.26 -14.28 -3.72
CA THR A 112 10.60 -14.26 -3.10
C THR A 112 11.62 -13.53 -3.96
N ASN A 113 11.50 -13.60 -5.29
CA ASN A 113 12.36 -12.84 -6.20
C ASN A 113 12.05 -11.35 -6.13
N ILE A 114 10.77 -10.95 -6.03
CA ILE A 114 10.39 -9.55 -5.86
C ILE A 114 10.95 -9.01 -4.54
N THR A 115 10.73 -9.73 -3.44
CA THR A 115 11.25 -9.37 -2.11
C THR A 115 12.78 -9.23 -2.14
N GLN A 116 13.49 -10.19 -2.74
CA GLN A 116 14.95 -10.13 -2.83
C GLN A 116 15.44 -8.95 -3.69
N LEU A 117 14.76 -8.62 -4.79
CA LEU A 117 15.09 -7.46 -5.62
C LEU A 117 14.92 -6.14 -4.85
N VAL A 118 13.86 -6.01 -4.05
CA VAL A 118 13.65 -4.84 -3.19
C VAL A 118 14.79 -4.69 -2.18
N PHE A 119 15.14 -5.75 -1.47
CA PHE A 119 16.26 -5.74 -0.51
C PHE A 119 17.60 -5.42 -1.18
N ASN A 120 17.87 -5.99 -2.35
CA ASN A 120 19.09 -5.72 -3.10
C ASN A 120 19.18 -4.26 -3.54
N SER A 121 18.04 -3.63 -3.84
CA SER A 121 17.98 -2.22 -4.27
C SER A 121 18.18 -1.25 -3.11
N ILE A 122 17.67 -1.58 -1.92
CA ILE A 122 17.76 -0.72 -0.73
C ILE A 122 19.12 -0.86 -0.03
N GLN A 123 19.77 -2.02 -0.17
CA GLN A 123 21.03 -2.36 0.52
C GLN A 123 20.97 -2.02 2.02
N PRO A 124 20.04 -2.63 2.77
CA PRO A 124 19.86 -2.31 4.18
C PRO A 124 21.13 -2.62 4.98
N LYS A 125 21.36 -1.83 6.02
CA LYS A 125 22.53 -1.97 6.91
C LYS A 125 22.60 -3.35 7.57
N ASP A 126 21.44 -3.95 7.85
CA ASP A 126 21.31 -5.32 8.32
C ASP A 126 20.55 -6.11 7.23
N SER A 127 21.16 -7.10 6.60
CA SER A 127 20.50 -7.88 5.55
C SER A 127 19.48 -8.89 6.10
N THR A 128 19.40 -9.03 7.43
CA THR A 128 18.46 -9.89 8.13
C THR A 128 17.28 -9.12 8.76
N LYS A 129 17.28 -7.79 8.69
CA LYS A 129 16.25 -6.90 9.28
C LYS A 129 15.98 -5.64 8.46
#